data_AF-A0A1A8J5H0-F1
#
_entry.id   AF-A0A1A8J5H0-F1
#
_cell.length_a   1.000
_cell.length_b   1.000
_cell.length_c   1.000
_cell.angle_alpha   90.00
_cell.angle_beta   90.00
_cell.angle_gamma   90.00
#
_symmetry.space_group_name_H-M   'P 1'
#
loop_
_entity.id
_entity.type
_entity.pdbx_description
1 polymer ?
#
loop_
_entity_poly.entity_id
_entity_poly.type
_entity_poly.pdbx_seq_one_letter_code
_entity_poly.pdbx_strand_id
1 'polypeptide(L)'
;MLRHLKTKHSSFAAKPADFFRRKERAFQSQKKVMTNQKTISAKAQKASYEVAYLIAQANKTHTNGEILIKPAAIAMSQIMHGDKQAQELKAVPLSDGTISQLITEMSRDIVPSRSPNHSTTRPLSFSVA
;
A
#
# COMPACT_ATOMS: atom_id res chain seq x y z
N MET A 1 -19.59 -29.79 -10.74
CA MET A 1 -18.22 -29.47 -11.22
C MET A 1 -18.05 -29.64 -12.74
N LEU A 2 -18.27 -30.82 -13.33
CA LEU A 2 -18.06 -31.02 -14.79
C LEU A 2 -18.84 -30.06 -15.69
N ARG A 3 -20.12 -29.78 -15.36
CA ARG A 3 -20.95 -28.84 -16.14
C ARG A 3 -20.36 -27.44 -16.17
N HIS A 4 -19.88 -26.94 -15.03
CA HIS A 4 -19.27 -25.60 -14.92
C HIS A 4 -17.95 -25.52 -15.70
N LEU A 5 -17.12 -26.57 -15.63
CA LEU A 5 -15.90 -26.64 -16.44
C LEU A 5 -16.24 -26.61 -17.93
N LYS A 6 -17.22 -27.38 -18.40
CA LYS A 6 -17.60 -27.41 -19.82
C LYS A 6 -18.16 -26.07 -20.33
N THR A 7 -18.95 -25.36 -19.51
CA THR A 7 -19.63 -24.14 -19.97
C THR A 7 -18.85 -22.85 -19.72
N LYS A 8 -17.97 -22.81 -18.72
CA LYS A 8 -17.22 -21.59 -18.33
C LYS A 8 -15.70 -21.72 -18.54
N HIS A 9 -15.18 -22.95 -18.59
CA HIS A 9 -13.74 -23.24 -18.63
C HIS A 9 -13.45 -24.42 -19.56
N SER A 10 -14.02 -24.40 -20.77
CA SER A 10 -14.03 -25.55 -21.70
C SER A 10 -12.62 -26.10 -21.98
N SER A 11 -11.62 -25.23 -22.03
CA SER A 11 -10.19 -25.57 -22.17
C SER A 11 -9.62 -26.43 -21.02
N PHE A 12 -10.28 -26.46 -19.86
CA PHE A 12 -9.90 -27.27 -18.69
C PHE A 12 -10.77 -28.50 -18.50
N ALA A 13 -11.90 -28.61 -19.19
CA ALA A 13 -12.89 -29.68 -19.00
C ALA A 13 -12.39 -31.08 -19.36
N ALA A 14 -11.43 -31.18 -20.29
CA ALA A 14 -10.81 -32.43 -20.74
C ALA A 14 -9.47 -32.74 -20.05
N LYS A 15 -8.99 -31.89 -19.14
CA LYS A 15 -7.68 -32.08 -18.51
C LYS A 15 -7.74 -33.17 -17.43
N PRO A 16 -6.69 -33.99 -17.28
CA PRO A 16 -6.65 -35.06 -16.29
C PRO A 16 -6.52 -34.51 -14.85
N ALA A 17 -6.91 -35.30 -13.86
CA ALA A 17 -6.86 -34.92 -12.44
C ALA A 17 -5.46 -34.44 -11.99
N ASP A 18 -4.39 -35.03 -12.52
CA ASP A 18 -3.02 -34.64 -12.20
C ASP A 18 -2.66 -33.21 -12.61
N PHE A 19 -3.30 -32.67 -13.65
CA PHE A 19 -3.15 -31.27 -14.01
C PHE A 19 -3.60 -30.35 -12.88
N PHE A 20 -4.77 -30.65 -12.28
CA PHE A 20 -5.34 -29.87 -11.19
C PHE A 20 -4.54 -30.05 -9.91
N ARG A 21 -4.07 -31.26 -9.59
CA ARG A 21 -3.17 -31.52 -8.45
C ARG A 21 -1.85 -30.75 -8.55
N ARG A 22 -1.29 -30.57 -9.76
CA ARG A 22 -0.11 -29.72 -9.98
C ARG A 22 -0.44 -28.24 -9.77
N LYS A 23 -1.55 -27.75 -10.33
CA LYS A 23 -2.04 -26.37 -10.13
C LYS A 23 -2.32 -26.07 -8.66
N GLU A 24 -2.92 -27.01 -7.94
CA GLU A 24 -3.19 -26.91 -6.50
C GLU A 24 -1.90 -26.80 -5.70
N ARG A 25 -0.91 -27.68 -5.95
CA ARG A 25 0.41 -27.58 -5.30
C ARG A 25 1.09 -26.25 -5.59
N ALA A 26 1.05 -25.77 -6.83
CA ALA A 26 1.57 -24.47 -7.19
C ALA A 26 0.84 -23.34 -6.43
N PHE A 27 -0.48 -23.38 -6.38
CA PHE A 27 -1.30 -22.41 -5.66
C PHE A 27 -1.06 -22.44 -4.15
N GLN A 28 -0.92 -23.62 -3.53
CA GLN A 28 -0.60 -23.76 -2.11
C GLN A 28 0.80 -23.23 -1.80
N SER A 29 1.77 -23.46 -2.70
CA SER A 29 3.11 -22.87 -2.56
C SER A 29 3.07 -21.34 -2.63
N GLN A 30 2.33 -20.78 -3.58
CA GLN A 30 2.10 -19.33 -3.69
C GLN A 30 1.36 -18.77 -2.47
N LYS A 31 0.32 -19.47 -1.99
CA LYS A 31 -0.42 -19.11 -0.78
C LYS A 31 0.51 -19.06 0.42
N LYS A 32 1.41 -20.05 0.58
CA LYS A 32 2.41 -20.06 1.66
C LYS A 32 3.32 -18.84 1.59
N VAL A 33 3.75 -18.44 0.39
CA VAL A 33 4.53 -17.19 0.19
C VAL A 33 3.70 -15.96 0.59
N MET A 34 2.43 -15.88 0.18
CA MET A 34 1.54 -14.76 0.52
C MET A 34 1.17 -14.71 2.01
N THR A 35 0.98 -15.84 2.69
CA THR A 35 0.70 -15.87 4.14
C THR A 35 1.93 -15.52 4.98
N ASN A 36 3.14 -15.65 4.43
CA ASN A 36 4.37 -15.17 5.08
C ASN A 36 4.55 -13.66 4.95
N GLN A 37 3.62 -12.95 4.29
CA GLN A 37 3.56 -11.50 4.31
C GLN A 37 3.36 -11.06 5.76
N LYS A 38 4.39 -10.44 6.34
CA LYS A 38 4.33 -9.89 7.70
C LYS A 38 3.13 -8.94 7.78
N THR A 39 2.33 -9.06 8.83
CA THR A 39 1.33 -8.04 9.18
C THR A 39 2.08 -6.71 9.34
N ILE A 40 1.77 -5.76 8.45
CA ILE A 40 2.31 -4.41 8.54
C ILE A 40 1.79 -3.83 9.87
N SER A 41 2.68 -3.27 10.68
CA SER A 41 2.25 -2.66 11.93
C SER A 41 1.32 -1.47 11.63
N ALA A 42 0.31 -1.23 12.47
CA ALA A 42 -0.60 -0.09 12.29
C ALA A 42 0.16 1.25 12.18
N LYS A 43 1.29 1.37 12.91
CA LYS A 43 2.20 2.52 12.82
C LYS A 43 2.86 2.65 11.44
N ALA A 44 3.36 1.55 10.89
CA ALA A 44 3.97 1.54 9.56
C ALA A 44 2.95 1.84 8.46
N GLN A 45 1.72 1.33 8.59
CA GLN A 45 0.63 1.65 7.66
C GLN A 45 0.26 3.14 7.72
N LYS A 46 0.13 3.72 8.92
CA LYS A 46 -0.14 5.14 9.10
C LYS A 46 0.97 6.01 8.51
N ALA A 47 2.23 5.66 8.77
CA ALA A 47 3.38 6.37 8.18
C ALA A 47 3.37 6.31 6.65
N SER A 48 3.03 5.14 6.07
CA SER A 48 2.91 4.99 4.61
C SER A 48 1.83 5.88 4.01
N TYR A 49 0.68 6.01 4.69
CA TYR A 49 -0.40 6.88 4.25
C TYR A 49 0.02 8.36 4.22
N GLU A 50 0.70 8.82 5.28
CA GLU A 50 1.18 10.19 5.37
C GLU A 50 2.16 10.53 4.24
N VAL A 51 3.10 9.63 3.95
CA VAL A 51 4.04 9.81 2.83
C VAL A 51 3.31 9.85 1.49
N ALA A 52 2.33 8.98 1.27
CA ALA A 52 1.53 8.98 0.05
C ALA A 52 0.74 10.30 -0.12
N TYR A 53 0.16 10.82 0.96
CA TYR A 53 -0.53 12.11 0.98
C TYR A 53 0.42 13.27 0.61
N LEU A 54 1.61 13.33 1.19
CA LEU A 54 2.60 14.36 0.89
C LEU A 54 3.09 14.29 -0.56
N ILE A 55 3.29 13.08 -1.10
CA ILE A 55 3.66 12.89 -2.52
C ILE A 55 2.54 13.40 -3.44
N ALA A 56 1.29 13.09 -3.12
CA ALA A 56 0.13 13.54 -3.88
C ALA A 56 -0.01 15.07 -3.83
N GLN A 57 0.14 15.68 -2.65
CA GLN A 57 0.10 17.14 -2.49
C GLN A 57 1.20 17.84 -3.30
N ALA A 58 2.40 17.24 -3.37
CA ALA A 58 3.52 17.78 -4.13
C ALA A 58 3.43 17.55 -5.65
N ASN A 59 2.37 16.88 -6.16
CA ASN A 59 2.24 16.45 -7.56
C ASN A 59 3.49 15.73 -8.08
N LYS A 60 4.15 14.93 -7.23
CA LYS A 60 5.35 14.17 -7.59
C LYS A 60 4.99 12.74 -7.98
N THR A 61 5.82 12.15 -8.84
CA THR A 61 5.70 10.72 -9.17
C THR A 61 5.98 9.88 -7.93
N HIS A 62 5.17 8.84 -7.73
CA HIS A 62 5.25 7.88 -6.62
C HIS A 62 6.64 7.21 -6.52
N THR A 63 7.34 7.11 -7.65
CA THR A 63 8.72 6.65 -7.81
C THR A 63 9.74 7.39 -6.91
N ASN A 64 9.49 8.65 -6.55
CA ASN A 64 10.36 9.38 -5.61
C ASN A 64 10.27 8.84 -4.17
N GLY A 65 9.15 8.21 -3.80
CA GLY A 65 8.93 7.62 -2.49
C GLY A 65 9.89 6.48 -2.18
N GLU A 66 10.01 5.53 -3.10
CA GLU A 66 10.93 4.40 -2.98
C GLU A 66 12.40 4.83 -3.12
N ILE A 67 12.70 5.66 -4.12
CA ILE A 67 14.09 5.94 -4.52
C ILE A 67 14.76 6.97 -3.61
N LEU A 68 14.00 7.93 -3.07
CA LEU A 68 14.58 9.06 -2.33
C LEU A 68 14.05 9.16 -0.90
N ILE A 69 12.72 9.17 -0.71
CA ILE A 69 12.13 9.43 0.61
C ILE A 69 12.47 8.33 1.61
N LYS A 70 12.31 7.06 1.22
CA LYS A 70 12.62 5.92 2.07
C LYS A 70 14.11 5.86 2.48
N PRO A 71 15.09 5.93 1.57
CA PRO A 71 16.51 5.93 1.97
C PRO A 71 16.90 7.18 2.76
N ALA A 72 16.35 8.36 2.45
CA ALA A 72 16.62 9.58 3.23
C ALA A 72 16.13 9.46 4.68
N ALA A 73 14.90 8.96 4.88
CA ALA A 73 14.34 8.75 6.22
C ALA A 73 15.16 7.74 7.04
N ILE A 74 15.61 6.65 6.40
CA ILE A 74 16.48 5.65 7.04
C ILE A 74 17.84 6.27 7.43
N ALA A 75 18.48 6.99 6.51
CA ALA A 75 19.78 7.61 6.77
C ALA A 75 19.73 8.62 7.92
N MET A 76 18.71 9.49 7.93
CA MET A 76 18.49 10.45 9.02
C MET A 76 18.25 9.74 10.36
N SER A 77 17.37 8.72 10.36
CA SER A 77 17.06 7.97 11.58
C SER A 77 18.28 7.23 12.12
N GLN A 78 19.12 6.67 11.24
CA GLN A 78 20.33 5.98 11.61
C GLN A 78 21.35 6.92 12.27
N ILE A 79 21.56 8.10 11.68
CA ILE A 79 22.50 9.11 12.23
C ILE A 79 21.99 9.66 13.57
N MET A 80 20.69 9.97 13.68
CA MET A 80 20.14 10.65 14.85
C MET A 80 19.78 9.72 16.00
N HIS A 81 19.32 8.51 15.71
CA HIS A 81 18.69 7.63 16.69
C HIS A 81 19.31 6.22 16.74
N GLY A 82 20.21 5.90 15.80
CA GLY A 82 20.87 4.59 15.70
C GLY A 82 20.10 3.55 14.88
N ASP A 83 20.72 2.38 14.74
CA ASP A 83 20.32 1.35 13.78
C ASP A 83 18.94 0.72 14.06
N LYS A 84 18.56 0.60 15.35
CA LYS A 84 17.31 -0.07 15.74
C LYS A 84 16.10 0.67 15.18
N GLN A 85 16.05 1.98 15.32
CA GLN A 85 14.98 2.85 14.84
C GLN A 85 14.98 2.94 13.31
N ALA A 86 16.17 2.99 12.71
CA ALA A 86 16.32 2.95 11.26
C ALA A 86 15.77 1.65 10.64
N GLN A 87 15.89 0.53 11.35
CA GLN A 87 15.37 -0.76 10.91
C GLN A 87 13.83 -0.85 10.97
N GLU A 88 13.19 -0.14 11.90
CA GLU A 88 11.73 0.00 11.92
C GLU A 88 11.20 0.74 10.69
N LEU A 89 11.92 1.77 10.21
CA LEU A 89 11.57 2.49 8.99
C LEU A 89 11.69 1.64 7.72
N LYS A 90 12.57 0.64 7.69
CA LYS A 90 12.66 -0.31 6.57
C LYS A 90 11.36 -1.11 6.39
N ALA A 91 10.63 -1.35 7.47
CA ALA A 91 9.37 -2.10 7.46
C ALA A 91 8.18 -1.28 6.93
N VAL A 92 8.33 0.03 6.72
CA VAL A 92 7.28 0.87 6.12
C VAL A 92 7.13 0.53 4.64
N PRO A 93 5.91 0.14 4.20
CA PRO A 93 5.65 -0.27 2.82
C PRO A 93 5.44 0.95 1.92
N LEU A 94 6.52 1.58 1.47
CA LEU A 94 6.47 2.70 0.53
C LEU A 94 6.62 2.25 -0.92
N SER A 95 6.05 1.10 -1.31
CA SER A 95 6.25 0.64 -2.68
C SER A 95 5.38 1.39 -3.69
N ASP A 96 5.83 1.48 -4.95
CA ASP A 96 5.15 2.17 -6.04
C ASP A 96 3.71 1.66 -6.21
N GLY A 97 3.51 0.35 -6.08
CA GLY A 97 2.18 -0.27 -6.10
C GLY A 97 1.31 0.10 -4.90
N THR A 98 1.89 0.18 -3.69
CA THR A 98 1.18 0.54 -2.46
C THR A 98 0.81 2.02 -2.43
N ILE A 99 1.72 2.91 -2.82
CA ILE A 99 1.46 4.36 -2.88
C ILE A 99 0.41 4.67 -3.96
N SER A 100 0.51 4.04 -5.13
CA SER A 100 -0.49 4.20 -6.21
C SER A 100 -1.88 3.75 -5.77
N GLN A 101 -1.97 2.63 -5.03
CA GLN A 101 -3.23 2.16 -4.48
C GLN A 101 -3.79 3.13 -3.43
N LEU A 102 -2.96 3.65 -2.53
CA LEU A 102 -3.36 4.62 -1.51
C LEU A 102 -3.84 5.95 -2.13
N ILE A 103 -3.17 6.44 -3.16
CA ILE A 103 -3.61 7.65 -3.89
C ILE A 103 -4.94 7.39 -4.58
N THR A 104 -5.10 6.22 -5.20
CA THR A 104 -6.38 5.83 -5.82
C THR A 104 -7.49 5.74 -4.77
N GLU A 105 -7.19 5.21 -3.58
CA GLU A 105 -8.13 5.10 -2.47
C GLU A 105 -8.53 6.48 -1.92
N MET A 106 -7.55 7.37 -1.72
CA MET A 106 -7.81 8.78 -1.39
C MET A 106 -8.70 9.48 -2.43
N SER A 107 -8.53 9.17 -3.72
CA SER A 107 -9.38 9.74 -4.78
C SER A 107 -10.81 9.18 -4.79
N ARG A 108 -11.00 7.94 -4.33
CA ARG A 108 -12.31 7.27 -4.23
C ARG A 108 -13.11 7.75 -3.03
N ASP A 109 -12.45 8.13 -1.95
CA ASP A 109 -13.08 8.72 -0.75
C ASP A 109 -13.62 10.15 -0.99
N ILE A 110 -13.44 10.71 -2.19
CA ILE A 110 -14.00 12.00 -2.63
C ILE A 110 -15.42 11.80 -3.22
N VAL A 111 -15.95 10.58 -3.32
CA VAL A 111 -17.36 10.37 -3.67
C VAL A 111 -18.24 10.81 -2.48
N PRO A 112 -19.04 11.86 -2.63
CA PRO A 112 -19.41 12.72 -1.51
C PRO A 112 -20.61 12.20 -0.69
N SER A 113 -20.43 12.04 0.62
CA SER A 113 -21.48 12.46 1.58
C SER A 113 -21.28 13.94 1.89
N ARG A 114 -21.51 14.79 0.88
CA ARG A 114 -21.50 16.25 1.02
C ARG A 114 -22.77 16.67 1.73
N SER A 115 -22.67 16.97 3.02
CA SER A 115 -23.58 17.94 3.63
C SER A 115 -22.84 19.29 3.64
N PRO A 116 -23.31 20.31 2.90
CA PRO A 116 -22.65 21.60 2.87
C PRO A 116 -23.17 22.42 4.04
N ASN A 117 -22.34 22.75 5.03
CA ASN A 117 -22.57 23.91 5.87
C ASN A 117 -21.27 24.71 5.99
N HIS A 118 -21.36 25.94 5.51
CA HIS A 118 -20.32 26.95 5.43
C HIS A 118 -20.27 27.77 6.73
N SER A 119 -19.16 28.51 6.91
CA SER A 119 -18.86 29.58 7.89
C SER A 119 -17.92 29.18 9.02
N THR A 120 -16.91 29.96 9.45
CA THR A 120 -16.31 31.22 9.03
C THR A 120 -15.02 31.42 9.87
N THR A 121 -13.93 31.85 9.21
CA THR A 121 -12.70 32.57 9.67
C THR A 121 -12.13 32.40 11.08
N ARG A 122 -10.79 32.29 11.16
CA ARG A 122 -9.97 33.18 12.03
C ARG A 122 -8.48 33.21 11.59
N PRO A 123 -7.81 34.37 11.59
CA PRO A 123 -6.40 34.50 11.21
C PRO A 123 -5.48 34.28 12.42
N LEU A 124 -4.28 33.72 12.19
CA LEU A 124 -3.22 33.67 13.18
C LEU A 124 -2.35 34.93 13.05
N SER A 125 -2.55 35.88 13.96
CA SER A 125 -1.58 36.94 14.26
C SER A 125 -0.42 36.37 15.05
N PHE A 126 0.81 36.48 14.55
CA PHE A 126 2.02 36.30 15.36
C PHE A 126 2.54 37.68 15.77
N SER A 127 2.59 37.93 17.07
CA SER A 127 3.29 39.06 17.68
C SER A 127 4.64 38.55 18.16
N VAL A 128 5.72 39.27 17.84
CA VAL A 128 7.05 39.03 18.42
C VAL A 128 7.45 40.31 19.17
N ALA A 129 7.79 40.14 20.44
CA ALA A 129 8.58 41.06 21.23
C ALA A 129 10.00 40.49 21.32
#